data_AF-A0A964UVE7-F1
#
_entry.id   AF-A0A964UVE7-F1
#
_cell.length_a   1.000
_cell.length_b   1.000
_cell.length_c   1.000
_cell.angle_alpha   90.00
_cell.angle_beta   90.00
_cell.angle_gamma   90.00
#
_symmetry.space_group_name_H-M   'P 1'
#
loop_
_entity.id
_entity.type
_entity.pdbx_description
1 polymer ?
#
loop_
_entity_poly.entity_id
_entity_poly.type
_entity_poly.pdbx_seq_one_letter_code
_entity_poly.pdbx_strand_id
1 'polypeptide(L)' 'MLPPPNPAHRLRSPLDPRDLRRLDLNAALTAAGIAPSPGDRDAIEQLSALPYSVHEALHRWLTR' A
#
# COMPACT_ATOMS: atom_id res chain seq x y z
N MET A 1 18.76 5.42 -26.73
CA MET A 1 17.75 5.46 -25.65
C MET A 1 16.50 4.76 -26.15
N LEU A 2 15.85 3.95 -25.31
CA LEU A 2 14.56 3.33 -25.67
C LEU A 2 13.42 4.35 -25.45
N PRO A 3 12.44 4.43 -26.36
CA PRO A 3 11.26 5.24 -26.15
C PRO A 3 10.45 4.73 -24.94
N PRO A 4 9.75 5.61 -24.22
CA PRO A 4 8.90 5.20 -23.10
C PRO A 4 7.79 4.26 -23.61
N PRO A 5 7.43 3.22 -22.83
CA PRO A 5 6.38 2.29 -23.23
C PRO A 5 5.03 3.01 -23.39
N ASN A 6 4.27 2.61 -24.42
CA ASN A 6 2.97 3.20 -24.73
C ASN A 6 1.99 2.99 -23.56
N PRO A 7 1.41 4.05 -22.96
CA PRO A 7 0.44 3.93 -21.86
C PRO A 7 -0.80 3.10 -22.23
N ALA A 8 -1.18 3.04 -23.52
CA ALA A 8 -2.28 2.20 -23.99
C ALA A 8 -2.01 0.69 -23.85
N HIS A 9 -0.74 0.29 -23.74
CA HIS A 9 -0.34 -1.12 -23.52
C HIS A 9 -0.22 -1.48 -22.04
N ARG A 10 -0.55 -0.57 -21.11
CA ARG A 10 -0.60 -0.95 -19.69
C ARG A 10 -1.71 -1.96 -19.50
N LEU A 11 -1.34 -3.14 -19.01
CA LEU A 11 -2.29 -4.12 -18.51
C LEU A 11 -3.13 -3.47 -17.41
N ARG A 12 -4.43 -3.30 -17.66
CA ARG A 12 -5.40 -2.94 -16.62
C ARG A 12 -5.73 -4.19 -15.81
N SER A 13 -4.76 -4.67 -15.04
CA SER A 13 -5.07 -5.69 -14.04
C SER A 13 -5.71 -4.98 -12.84
N PRO A 14 -6.88 -5.45 -12.37
CA PRO A 14 -7.33 -5.05 -11.05
C PRO A 14 -6.25 -5.49 -10.05
N LEU A 15 -5.79 -4.56 -9.22
CA LEU A 15 -4.93 -4.89 -8.09
C LEU A 15 -5.75 -5.73 -7.10
N ASP A 16 -5.11 -6.73 -6.49
CA ASP A 16 -5.75 -7.46 -5.41
C ASP A 16 -6.12 -6.47 -4.29
N PRO A 17 -7.32 -6.56 -3.69
CA PRO A 17 -7.69 -5.71 -2.56
C PRO A 17 -6.65 -5.69 -1.43
N ARG A 18 -5.91 -6.79 -1.23
CA ARG A 18 -4.79 -6.88 -0.30
C ARG A 18 -3.61 -6.02 -0.73
N ASP A 19 -3.27 -6.03 -2.01
CA ASP A 19 -2.19 -5.20 -2.55
C ASP A 19 -2.52 -3.72 -2.48
N LEU A 20 -3.78 -3.35 -2.72
CA LEU A 20 -4.26 -1.98 -2.52
C LEU A 20 -4.08 -1.54 -1.06
N ARG A 21 -4.58 -2.34 -0.11
CA ARG A 21 -4.39 -2.08 1.32
C ARG A 21 -2.92 -1.97 1.71
N ARG A 22 -2.05 -2.81 1.15
CA ARG A 22 -0.60 -2.73 1.39
C ARG A 22 -0.02 -1.41 0.92
N LEU A 23 -0.42 -0.93 -0.26
CA LEU A 23 0.02 0.37 -0.79
C LEU A 23 -0.49 1.53 0.06
N ASP A 24 -1.77 1.50 0.44
CA ASP A 24 -2.41 2.54 1.26
C ASP A 24 -1.73 2.67 2.63
N LEU A 25 -1.48 1.54 3.31
CA LEU A 25 -0.76 1.52 4.58
C LEU A 25 0.65 2.10 4.47
N ASN A 26 1.40 1.75 3.42
CA ASN A 26 2.75 2.31 3.20
C ASN A 26 2.70 3.83 2.97
N ALA A 27 1.69 4.30 2.23
CA ALA A 27 1.49 5.73 2.01
C ALA A 27 1.14 6.46 3.32
N ALA A 28 0.27 5.88 4.16
CA ALA A 28 -0.09 6.45 5.45
C ALA A 28 1.10 6.53 6.40
N LEU A 29 1.90 5.46 6.50
CA LEU A 29 3.13 5.44 7.31
C LEU A 29 4.11 6.51 6.84
N THR A 30 4.33 6.61 5.52
CA THR A 30 5.22 7.62 4.94
C THR A 30 4.73 9.05 5.22
N ALA A 31 3.42 9.30 5.09
CA ALA A 31 2.83 10.60 5.38
C ALA A 31 2.94 10.97 6.88
N ALA A 32 2.88 9.98 7.77
CA ALA A 32 3.13 10.15 9.20
C ALA A 32 4.62 10.30 9.57
N GLY A 33 5.53 10.27 8.59
CA GLY A 33 6.98 10.33 8.82
C GLY A 33 7.59 9.03 9.36
N ILE A 34 6.86 7.92 9.28
CA ILE A 34 7.32 6.60 9.72
C ILE A 34 7.86 5.87 8.49
N ALA A 35 9.19 5.77 8.38
CA ALA A 35 9.83 4.96 7.34
C ALA A 35 9.80 3.48 7.75
N PRO A 36 9.04 2.61 7.06
CA PRO A 36 9.01 1.19 7.40
C PRO A 36 10.39 0.56 7.17
N SER A 37 10.91 -0.14 8.17
CA SER A 37 12.16 -0.87 8.05
C SER A 37 11.94 -2.20 7.30
N PRO A 38 13.01 -2.84 6.77
CA PRO A 38 12.89 -4.18 6.21
C PRO A 38 12.30 -5.22 7.18
N GLY A 39 12.47 -5.01 8.50
CA GLY A 39 11.91 -5.88 9.54
C GLY A 39 10.39 -5.77 9.68
N ASP A 40 9.79 -4.68 9.23
CA ASP A 40 8.34 -4.44 9.32
C ASP A 40 7.56 -5.09 8.18
N ARG A 41 8.26 -5.70 7.20
CA ARG A 41 7.65 -6.28 6.00
C ARG A 41 6.59 -7.32 6.34
N ASP A 42 6.88 -8.24 7.27
CA ASP A 42 5.94 -9.28 7.67
C ASP A 42 4.73 -8.70 8.41
N ALA A 43 4.94 -7.68 9.24
CA ALA A 43 3.86 -6.98 9.92
C ALA A 43 2.94 -6.30 8.90
N ILE A 44 3.51 -5.59 7.91
CA ILE A 44 2.77 -4.94 6.83
C ILE A 44 1.96 -5.96 6.02
N GLU A 45 2.54 -7.12 5.70
CA GLU A 45 1.86 -8.19 4.97
C GLU A 45 0.66 -8.77 5.74
N GLN A 46 0.80 -8.93 7.05
CA GLN A 46 -0.28 -9.38 7.93
C GLN A 46 -1.38 -8.32 8.05
N LEU A 47 -1.00 -7.07 8.31
CA LEU A 47 -1.95 -5.94 8.41
C LEU A 47 -2.75 -5.73 7.11
N SER A 48 -2.12 -5.98 5.95
CA SER A 48 -2.77 -5.87 4.64
C SER A 48 -3.78 -6.99 4.37
N ALA A 49 -3.61 -8.15 5.02
CA ALA A 49 -4.54 -9.26 4.92
C ALA A 49 -5.80 -9.07 5.81
N LEU A 50 -5.76 -8.13 6.76
CA LEU A 50 -6.88 -7.86 7.65
C LEU A 50 -8.09 -7.26 6.91
N PRO A 51 -9.30 -7.39 7.48
CA PRO A 51 -10.51 -6.81 6.90
C PRO A 51 -10.43 -5.30 6.74
N TYR A 52 -11.18 -4.77 5.78
CA TYR A 52 -11.22 -3.35 5.46
C TYR A 52 -11.51 -2.44 6.67
N SER A 53 -12.39 -2.87 7.59
CA SER A 53 -12.72 -2.10 8.80
C SER A 53 -11.51 -1.86 9.72
N VAL A 54 -10.58 -2.80 9.78
CA VAL A 54 -9.33 -2.65 10.56
C VAL A 54 -8.41 -1.68 9.85
N HIS A 55 -8.34 -1.75 8.53
CA HIS A 55 -7.54 -0.83 7.72
C HIS A 55 -8.01 0.63 7.87
N GLU A 56 -9.32 0.85 7.87
CA GLU A 56 -9.93 2.16 8.14
C GLU A 56 -9.65 2.69 9.56
N ALA A 57 -9.57 1.81 10.55
CA ALA A 57 -9.17 2.21 11.90
C ALA A 57 -7.68 2.63 11.94
N LEU A 58 -6.80 1.83 11.32
CA LEU A 58 -5.37 2.11 11.23
C LEU A 58 -5.09 3.44 10.52
N HIS A 59 -5.73 3.67 9.37
CA HIS A 59 -5.60 4.93 8.65
C HIS A 59 -5.99 6.13 9.51
N ARG A 60 -7.14 6.06 10.20
CA ARG A 60 -7.60 7.14 11.10
C ARG A 60 -6.65 7.41 12.27
N TRP A 61 -5.89 6.42 12.73
CA TRP A 61 -4.89 6.62 13.77
C TRP A 61 -3.62 7.27 13.23
N LEU A 62 -3.20 6.88 12.03
CA LEU A 62 -1.96 7.37 11.40
C LEU A 62 -2.09 8.78 10.82
N THR A 63 -3.30 9.19 10.42
CA THR A 63 -3.54 10.52 9.82
C THR A 63 -4.05 11.56 10.81
N ARG A 64 -3.92 11.30 12.11
CA ARG A 64 -4.40 12.17 13.19
C ARG A 64 -3.41 13.23 13.61
#